data_AF-A0AAD6YK08-F1
#
_entry.id   AF-A0AAD6YK08-F1
#
_cell.length_a   1.000
_cell.length_b   1.000
_cell.length_c   1.000
_cell.angle_alpha   90.00
_cell.angle_beta   90.00
_cell.angle_gamma   90.00
#
_symmetry.space_group_name_H-M   'P 1'
#
loop_
_entity.id
_entity.type
_entity.pdbx_description
1 polymer ?
#
loop_
_entity_poly.entity_id
_entity_poly.type
_entity_poly.pdbx_seq_one_letter_code
_entity_poly.pdbx_strand_id
1 'polypeptide(L)'
;MLATARKYGYVFDTVEPSLEIAEMLPAFHHIAPRPGTRQVNNSQASKCLRERHHVKTAKDLLGIANRLQAPQHEQTSGCMCATCQEDRDELGCSKPNICVQAAEARLNQIHTRW
;
A
#
# COMPACT_ATOMS: atom_id res chain seq x y z
N MET A 1 -14.74 -9.51 11.24
CA MET A 1 -15.60 -8.30 11.14
C MET A 1 -15.88 -7.91 9.69
N LEU A 2 -14.87 -7.64 8.85
CA LEU A 2 -15.04 -7.29 7.42
C LEU A 2 -15.77 -8.35 6.57
N ALA A 3 -15.43 -9.63 6.73
CA ALA A 3 -16.07 -10.74 6.02
C ALA A 3 -17.55 -10.88 6.39
N THR A 4 -17.91 -10.56 7.64
CA THR A 4 -19.27 -10.61 8.15
C THR A 4 -20.11 -9.47 7.57
N ALA A 5 -19.59 -8.23 7.58
CA ALA A 5 -20.29 -7.08 6.99
C ALA A 5 -20.64 -7.30 5.51
N ARG A 6 -19.70 -7.84 4.74
CA ARG A 6 -19.92 -8.18 3.32
C ARG A 6 -20.94 -9.30 3.11
N LYS A 7 -21.01 -10.29 4.02
CA LYS A 7 -21.99 -11.38 3.97
C LYS A 7 -23.43 -10.88 4.16
N TYR A 8 -23.60 -9.82 4.95
CA TYR A 8 -24.91 -9.25 5.27
C TYR A 8 -25.22 -7.94 4.53
N GLY A 9 -24.42 -7.57 3.52
CA GLY A 9 -24.68 -6.39 2.69
C GLY A 9 -24.50 -5.05 3.39
N TYR A 10 -23.86 -5.01 4.56
CA TYR A 10 -23.59 -3.78 5.27
C TYR A 10 -22.37 -3.07 4.66
N VAL A 11 -22.58 -1.83 4.24
CA VAL A 11 -21.51 -0.89 3.87
C VAL A 11 -21.18 -0.09 5.13
N PHE A 12 -19.89 0.00 5.46
CA PHE A 12 -19.46 0.96 6.47
C PHE A 12 -19.55 2.35 5.85
N ASP A 13 -20.64 3.05 6.16
CA ASP A 13 -20.84 4.46 5.84
C ASP A 13 -20.32 5.27 7.04
N THR A 14 -18.99 5.40 7.13
CA THR A 14 -18.37 6.27 8.13
C THR A 14 -18.29 7.66 7.53
N VAL A 15 -19.07 8.59 8.10
CA VAL A 15 -19.24 9.99 7.63
C VAL A 15 -17.90 10.73 7.48
N GLU A 16 -16.87 10.36 8.24
CA GLU A 16 -15.47 10.67 8.00
C GLU A 16 -14.67 9.87 9.04
N PRO A 17 -13.93 8.81 8.67
CA PRO A 17 -13.07 8.14 9.64
C PRO A 17 -11.96 9.09 10.07
N SER A 18 -11.62 9.12 11.37
CA SER A 18 -10.42 9.83 11.80
C SER A 18 -9.19 9.26 11.08
N LEU A 19 -8.19 10.11 10.80
CA LEU A 19 -6.95 9.71 10.13
C LEU A 19 -6.32 8.46 10.78
N GLU A 20 -6.35 8.38 12.11
CA GLU A 20 -5.85 7.22 12.86
C GLU A 20 -6.60 5.92 12.54
N ILE A 21 -7.93 5.97 12.41
CA ILE A 21 -8.74 4.81 12.05
C ILE A 21 -8.50 4.43 10.59
N ALA A 22 -8.39 5.43 9.71
CA ALA A 22 -8.15 5.24 8.29
C ALA A 22 -6.78 4.57 8.02
N GLU A 23 -5.75 4.95 8.78
CA GLU A 23 -4.41 4.35 8.74
C GLU A 23 -4.38 2.88 9.16
N MET A 24 -5.25 2.47 10.09
CA MET A 24 -5.34 1.07 10.55
C MET A 24 -6.11 0.16 9.57
N LEU A 25 -6.73 0.72 8.52
CA LEU A 25 -7.48 -0.07 7.55
C LEU A 25 -6.54 -1.00 6.74
N PRO A 26 -7.04 -2.18 6.31
CA PRO A 26 -6.25 -3.11 5.52
C PRO A 26 -5.81 -2.52 4.16
N ALA A 27 -4.52 -2.63 3.85
CA ALA A 27 -3.92 -2.11 2.61
C ALA A 27 -4.54 -2.68 1.32
N PHE A 28 -4.86 -3.97 1.29
CA PHE A 28 -5.20 -4.68 0.05
C PHE A 28 -6.68 -5.06 -0.08
N HIS A 29 -7.38 -5.32 1.02
CA HIS A 29 -8.78 -5.77 1.01
C HIS A 29 -9.74 -4.65 1.39
N HIS A 30 -9.66 -3.52 0.66
CA HIS A 30 -10.57 -2.40 0.86
C HIS A 30 -12.01 -2.74 0.42
N ILE A 31 -13.00 -2.27 1.17
CA ILE A 31 -14.40 -2.74 1.18
C ILE A 31 -15.17 -2.53 -0.13
N ALA A 32 -14.66 -1.68 -1.02
CA ALA A 32 -15.23 -1.54 -2.34
C ALA A 32 -14.11 -1.23 -3.33
N PRO A 33 -13.79 -2.11 -4.30
CA PRO A 33 -13.09 -1.71 -5.51
C PRO A 33 -14.06 -0.91 -6.40
N ARG A 34 -13.57 0.11 -7.11
CA ARG A 34 -14.39 0.86 -8.08
C ARG A 34 -14.66 -0.07 -9.27
N PRO A 35 -15.92 -0.22 -9.75
CA PRO A 35 -16.20 -1.00 -10.94
C PRO A 35 -15.35 -0.47 -12.11
N GLY A 36 -14.62 -1.34 -12.81
CA GLY A 36 -13.77 -0.97 -13.93
C GLY A 36 -12.34 -0.53 -13.59
N THR A 37 -11.93 -0.44 -12.32
CA THR A 37 -10.51 -0.23 -12.00
C THR A 37 -9.73 -1.54 -12.03
N ARG A 38 -8.57 -1.54 -12.71
CA ARG A 38 -7.67 -2.68 -12.76
C ARG A 38 -7.22 -3.05 -11.34
N GLN A 39 -7.46 -4.28 -10.91
CA GLN A 39 -6.99 -4.74 -9.60
C GLN A 39 -5.45 -4.72 -9.57
N VAL A 40 -4.88 -3.81 -8.78
CA VAL A 40 -3.42 -3.67 -8.62
C VAL A 40 -2.86 -4.71 -7.64
N ASN A 41 -3.72 -5.39 -6.87
CA ASN A 41 -3.35 -6.39 -5.86
C ASN A 41 -2.55 -7.59 -6.41
N ASN A 42 -2.67 -7.89 -7.70
CA ASN A 42 -2.05 -9.05 -8.33
C ASN A 42 -0.70 -8.74 -9.00
N SER A 43 -0.24 -7.48 -8.99
CA SER A 43 1.08 -7.14 -9.53
C SER A 43 2.19 -7.81 -8.71
N GLN A 44 3.36 -8.04 -9.33
CA GLN A 44 4.52 -8.55 -8.62
C GLN A 44 4.97 -7.63 -7.49
N ALA A 45 4.82 -6.32 -7.68
CA ALA A 45 5.09 -5.32 -6.65
C ALA A 45 4.11 -5.46 -5.46
N SER A 46 2.81 -5.65 -5.71
CA SER A 46 1.82 -5.89 -4.65
C SER A 46 2.01 -7.22 -3.93
N LYS A 47 2.57 -8.23 -4.58
CA LYS A 47 3.01 -9.47 -3.92
C LYS A 47 4.23 -9.20 -3.05
N CYS A 48 5.25 -8.53 -3.59
CA CYS A 48 6.46 -8.14 -2.86
C CYS A 48 6.13 -7.32 -1.61
N LEU A 49 5.24 -6.33 -1.73
CA LEU A 49 4.78 -5.53 -0.60
C LEU A 49 4.16 -6.38 0.52
N ARG A 50 3.39 -7.42 0.18
CA ARG A 50 2.76 -8.31 1.16
C ARG A 50 3.71 -9.34 1.75
N GLU A 51 4.53 -9.95 0.91
CA GLU A 51 5.32 -11.14 1.26
C GLU A 51 6.70 -10.78 1.81
N ARG A 52 7.32 -9.70 1.31
CA ARG A 52 8.68 -9.28 1.69
C ARG A 52 8.70 -8.04 2.56
N HIS A 53 7.94 -7.01 2.18
CA HIS A 53 7.81 -5.80 3.01
C HIS A 53 6.75 -5.92 4.10
N HIS A 54 6.06 -7.07 4.18
CA HIS A 54 5.08 -7.39 5.22
C HIS A 54 3.99 -6.33 5.46
N VAL A 55 3.60 -5.60 4.40
CA VAL A 55 2.58 -4.54 4.44
C VAL A 55 1.21 -5.14 4.77
N LYS A 56 0.57 -4.63 5.83
CA LYS A 56 -0.75 -5.05 6.28
C LYS A 56 -1.77 -3.92 6.23
N THR A 57 -1.34 -2.70 6.58
CA THR A 57 -2.19 -1.54 6.84
C THR A 57 -1.92 -0.38 5.87
N ALA A 58 -2.83 0.59 5.81
CA ALA A 58 -2.61 1.83 5.07
C ALA A 58 -1.43 2.63 5.65
N LYS A 59 -1.19 2.56 6.96
CA LYS A 59 0.00 3.12 7.61
C LYS A 59 1.31 2.56 7.05
N ASP A 60 1.38 1.24 6.87
CA ASP A 60 2.56 0.59 6.30
C ASP A 60 2.81 1.09 4.87
N LEU A 61 1.75 1.27 4.08
CA LEU A 61 1.83 1.84 2.74
C LEU A 61 2.33 3.29 2.78
N LEU A 62 1.84 4.11 3.70
CA LEU A 62 2.28 5.51 3.87
C LEU A 62 3.78 5.58 4.20
N GLY A 63 4.25 4.75 5.12
CA GLY A 63 5.66 4.67 5.47
C GLY A 63 6.56 4.34 4.28
N ILE A 64 6.11 3.46 3.39
CA ILE A 64 6.84 3.11 2.16
C ILE A 64 6.71 4.22 1.11
N ALA A 65 5.53 4.78 0.88
CA ALA A 65 5.30 5.80 -0.14
C ALA A 65 6.02 7.12 0.16
N ASN A 66 6.13 7.50 1.44
CA ASN A 66 6.86 8.70 1.87
C ASN A 66 8.35 8.66 1.49
N ARG A 67 8.91 7.49 1.19
CA ARG A 67 10.28 7.37 0.68
C ARG A 67 10.48 8.07 -0.67
N LEU A 68 9.42 8.28 -1.46
CA LEU A 68 9.49 9.06 -2.71
C LEU A 68 9.91 10.51 -2.49
N GLN A 69 9.61 11.05 -1.30
CA GLN A 69 9.92 12.44 -0.94
C GLN A 69 11.26 12.55 -0.22
N ALA A 70 11.94 11.43 0.06
CA ALA A 70 13.24 11.45 0.70
C ALA A 70 14.29 12.00 -0.27
N PRO A 71 15.12 12.99 0.13
CA PRO A 71 16.05 13.67 -0.77
C PRO A 71 17.11 12.74 -1.38
N GLN A 72 17.45 11.66 -0.68
CA GLN A 72 18.38 10.64 -1.12
C GLN A 72 17.76 9.58 -2.04
N HIS A 73 16.43 9.54 -2.16
CA HIS A 73 15.74 8.55 -2.99
C HIS A 73 15.73 8.99 -4.44
N GLU A 74 16.10 8.07 -5.31
CA GLU A 74 16.05 8.26 -6.75
C GLU A 74 14.97 7.36 -7.33
N GLN A 75 14.15 7.87 -8.24
CA GLN A 75 13.11 7.09 -8.91
C GLN A 75 13.68 6.20 -10.04
N THR A 76 14.82 5.58 -9.79
CA THR A 76 15.54 4.69 -10.70
C THR A 76 15.51 3.25 -10.17
N SER A 77 15.74 2.26 -11.02
CA SER A 77 15.80 0.85 -10.60
C SER A 77 16.98 0.56 -9.67
N GLY A 78 18.03 1.38 -9.74
CA GLY A 78 19.30 1.21 -9.03
C GLY A 78 19.51 2.15 -7.85
N CYS A 79 18.46 2.80 -7.33
CA CYS A 79 18.60 3.75 -6.22
C CYS A 79 19.43 3.16 -5.06
N MET A 80 20.48 3.87 -4.64
CA MET A 80 21.41 3.43 -3.59
C MET A 80 21.13 4.07 -2.22
N CYS A 81 19.94 4.62 -2.02
CA CYS A 81 19.57 5.15 -0.70
C CYS A 81 19.55 4.02 0.34
N ALA A 82 19.80 4.37 1.61
CA ALA A 82 19.88 3.41 2.71
C ALA A 82 18.66 2.48 2.77
N THR A 83 17.44 3.02 2.63
CA THR A 83 16.21 2.24 2.68
C THR A 83 16.03 1.30 1.49
N CYS A 84 16.43 1.71 0.27
CA CYS A 84 16.43 0.81 -0.88
C CYS A 84 17.50 -0.28 -0.76
N GLN A 85 18.62 0.02 -0.12
CA GLN A 85 19.69 -0.94 0.10
C GLN A 85 19.28 -1.98 1.16
N GLU A 86 18.72 -1.54 2.28
CA GLU A 86 18.10 -2.40 3.31
C GLU A 86 17.01 -3.29 2.71
N ASP A 87 16.12 -2.73 1.88
CA ASP A 87 15.08 -3.52 1.21
C ASP A 87 15.68 -4.65 0.34
N ARG A 88 16.84 -4.42 -0.31
CA ARG A 88 17.52 -5.44 -1.11
C ARG A 88 18.19 -6.49 -0.23
N ASP A 89 18.95 -6.05 0.76
CA ASP A 89 19.85 -6.88 1.54
C ASP A 89 19.10 -7.68 2.62
N GLU A 90 18.12 -7.06 3.28
CA GLU A 90 17.40 -7.66 4.40
C GLU A 90 16.07 -8.29 3.97
N LEU A 91 15.34 -7.65 3.06
CA LEU A 91 14.01 -8.12 2.63
C LEU A 91 14.06 -8.91 1.31
N GLY A 92 15.24 -8.99 0.67
CA GLY A 92 15.42 -9.66 -0.62
C GLY A 92 14.65 -9.00 -1.77
N CYS A 93 14.23 -7.74 -1.64
CA CYS A 93 13.49 -7.01 -2.66
C CYS A 93 14.38 -6.67 -3.85
N SER A 94 14.08 -7.20 -5.04
CA SER A 94 14.92 -6.95 -6.22
C SER A 94 14.73 -5.57 -6.83
N LYS A 95 13.57 -4.93 -6.61
CA LYS A 95 13.21 -3.64 -7.22
C LYS A 95 12.46 -2.75 -6.22
N PRO A 96 13.15 -2.17 -5.22
CA PRO A 96 12.55 -1.34 -4.18
C PRO A 96 11.74 -0.17 -4.73
N ASN A 97 12.26 0.55 -5.73
CA ASN A 97 11.56 1.69 -6.34
C ASN A 97 10.18 1.33 -6.91
N ILE A 98 10.02 0.13 -7.49
CA ILE A 98 8.72 -0.33 -8.00
C ILE A 98 7.75 -0.60 -6.84
N CYS A 99 8.24 -1.11 -5.71
CA CYS A 99 7.42 -1.33 -4.52
C CYS A 99 6.97 0.01 -3.92
N VAL A 100 7.85 1.00 -3.89
CA VAL A 100 7.52 2.36 -3.44
C VAL A 100 6.44 3.01 -4.33
N GLN A 101 6.61 2.97 -5.66
CA GLN A 101 5.60 3.45 -6.60
C GLN A 101 4.27 2.70 -6.50
N ALA A 102 4.33 1.38 -6.30
CA ALA A 102 3.12 0.57 -6.10
C ALA A 102 2.41 0.92 -4.79
N ALA A 103 3.14 1.29 -3.74
CA ALA A 103 2.56 1.73 -2.47
C ALA A 103 1.82 3.06 -2.63
N GLU A 104 2.43 4.04 -3.31
CA GLU A 104 1.79 5.33 -3.63
C GLU A 104 0.55 5.14 -4.51
N ALA A 105 0.65 4.36 -5.59
CA ALA A 105 -0.47 4.06 -6.46
C ALA A 105 -1.62 3.37 -5.69
N ARG A 106 -1.30 2.58 -4.68
CA ARG A 106 -2.30 1.93 -3.83
C ARG A 106 -2.97 2.90 -2.88
N LEU A 107 -2.21 3.80 -2.24
CA LEU A 107 -2.76 4.85 -1.39
C LEU A 107 -3.70 5.76 -2.16
N ASN A 108 -3.37 6.15 -3.38
CA ASN A 108 -4.23 6.96 -4.24
C ASN A 108 -5.59 6.29 -4.54
N GLN A 109 -5.66 4.95 -4.55
CA GLN A 109 -6.91 4.21 -4.69
C GLN A 109 -7.73 4.11 -3.40
N ILE A 110 -7.06 4.18 -2.25
CA ILE A 110 -7.69 4.13 -0.93
C ILE A 110 -8.23 5.51 -0.57
N HIS A 111 -7.39 6.55 -0.69
CA HIS A 111 -7.71 7.93 -0.32
C HIS A 111 -8.79 8.56 -1.20
N THR A 112 -8.98 8.09 -2.44
CA THR A 112 -10.13 8.52 -3.27
C THR A 112 -11.47 7.96 -2.80
N ARG A 113 -11.48 7.10 -1.76
CA ARG A 113 -12.66 6.52 -1.14
C ARG A 113 -12.73 6.72 0.39
N TRP A 114 -11.80 7.50 0.95
CA TRP A 114 -11.99 8.06 2.29
C TRP A 114 -12.99 9.19 2.23
#